data_AF-A0A6I4TCJ3-F1
#
_entry.id   AF-A0A6I4TCJ3-F1
#
_cell.length_a   1.000
_cell.length_b   1.000
_cell.length_c   1.000
_cell.angle_alpha   90.00
_cell.angle_beta   90.00
_cell.angle_gamma   90.00
#
_symmetry.space_group_name_H-M   'P 1'
#
loop_
_entity.id
_entity.type
_entity.pdbx_description
1 polymer ?
#
loop_
_entity_poly.entity_id
_entity_poly.type
_entity_poly.pdbx_seq_one_letter_code
_entity_poly.pdbx_strand_id
1 'polypeptide(L)'
;MIILRTAGEVDTFLATPLGRETEGIIRPHLERLADYEFEDIAAIAICEGRETPASLGLDPYAFEFQDDHPVVGFREQVFVTDQSGCGWIILSRL
;
A
#
# COMPACT_ATOMS: atom_id res chain seq x y z
N MET A 1 4.56 11.46 -2.34
CA MET A 1 3.83 10.57 -1.41
C MET A 1 2.33 10.74 -1.58
N ILE A 2 1.61 9.67 -1.91
CA ILE A 2 0.14 9.62 -1.82
C ILE A 2 -0.21 8.65 -0.69
N ILE A 3 -1.06 9.07 0.26
CA ILE A 3 -1.55 8.22 1.36
C ILE A 3 -3.07 8.13 1.24
N LEU A 4 -3.61 6.92 1.23
CA LEU A 4 -5.04 6.63 1.12
C LEU A 4 -5.46 5.83 2.36
N ARG A 5 -6.51 6.22 3.07
CA ARG A 5 -6.94 5.60 4.34
C ARG A 5 -8.40 5.14 4.33
N THR A 6 -9.17 5.54 3.33
CA THR A 6 -10.59 5.23 3.22
C THR A 6 -10.94 4.57 1.90
N ALA A 7 -12.12 3.93 1.83
CA ALA A 7 -12.61 3.27 0.62
C ALA A 7 -12.73 4.24 -0.54
N GLY A 8 -13.31 5.41 -0.27
CA GLY A 8 -13.49 6.45 -1.28
C GLY A 8 -12.16 6.99 -1.81
N GLU A 9 -11.13 7.10 -0.99
CA GLU A 9 -9.78 7.50 -1.42
C GLU A 9 -9.14 6.43 -2.31
N VAL A 10 -9.27 5.15 -1.95
CA VAL A 10 -8.77 4.03 -2.76
C VAL A 10 -9.51 3.94 -4.09
N ASP A 11 -10.83 4.02 -4.10
CA ASP A 11 -11.64 3.99 -5.32
C ASP A 11 -11.30 5.17 -6.26
N THR A 12 -11.15 6.37 -5.69
CA THR A 12 -10.76 7.57 -6.45
C THR A 12 -9.36 7.41 -7.04
N PHE A 13 -8.42 6.85 -6.26
CA PHE A 13 -7.06 6.60 -6.72
C PHE A 13 -7.02 5.56 -7.84
N LEU A 14 -7.73 4.44 -7.70
CA LEU A 14 -7.82 3.38 -8.71
C LEU A 14 -8.38 3.88 -10.06
N ALA A 15 -9.16 4.95 -10.06
CA ALA A 15 -9.62 5.60 -11.29
C ALA A 15 -8.53 6.41 -12.03
N THR A 16 -7.43 6.76 -11.36
CA THR A 16 -6.30 7.53 -11.95
C THR A 16 -5.40 6.65 -12.84
N PRO A 17 -4.58 7.23 -13.74
CA PRO A 17 -3.61 6.46 -14.53
C PRO A 17 -2.64 5.65 -13.67
N LEU A 18 -2.14 6.24 -12.58
CA LEU A 18 -1.23 5.57 -11.64
C LEU A 18 -1.95 4.44 -10.89
N GLY A 19 -3.20 4.64 -10.50
CA GLY A 19 -4.00 3.60 -9.85
C GLY A 19 -4.24 2.40 -10.75
N ARG A 20 -4.52 2.61 -12.04
CA ARG A 20 -4.66 1.50 -13.00
C ARG A 20 -3.35 0.77 -13.26
N GLU A 21 -2.21 1.47 -13.21
CA GLU A 21 -0.89 0.87 -13.34
C GLU A 21 -0.56 -0.05 -12.15
N THR A 22 -0.98 0.34 -10.95
CA THR A 22 -0.67 -0.38 -9.70
C THR A 22 -1.77 -1.31 -9.21
N GLU A 23 -2.96 -1.27 -9.83
CA GLU A 23 -4.16 -2.02 -9.42
C GLU A 23 -3.91 -3.52 -9.26
N GLY A 24 -3.21 -4.14 -10.22
CA GLY A 24 -2.90 -5.57 -10.17
C GLY A 24 -2.01 -5.97 -9.00
N ILE A 25 -1.26 -5.01 -8.44
CA ILE A 25 -0.40 -5.21 -7.27
C ILE A 25 -1.21 -5.08 -5.98
N ILE A 26 -2.03 -4.03 -5.86
CA ILE A 26 -2.72 -3.72 -4.59
C ILE A 26 -4.02 -4.50 -4.38
N ARG A 27 -4.69 -4.94 -5.46
CA ARG A 27 -6.01 -5.59 -5.40
C ARG A 27 -6.02 -6.87 -4.54
N PRO A 28 -5.06 -7.80 -4.65
CA PRO A 28 -5.02 -8.99 -3.80
C PRO A 28 -4.92 -8.65 -2.30
N HIS A 29 -4.17 -7.60 -1.96
CA HIS A 29 -4.01 -7.17 -0.57
C HIS A 29 -5.28 -6.50 -0.04
N LEU A 30 -5.94 -5.68 -0.87
CA LEU A 30 -7.23 -5.07 -0.52
C LEU A 30 -8.31 -6.12 -0.25
N GLU A 31 -8.39 -7.17 -1.07
CA GLU A 31 -9.30 -8.29 -0.86
C GLU A 31 -8.98 -9.02 0.45
N ARG A 32 -7.70 -9.32 0.71
CA ARG A 32 -7.27 -9.94 1.97
C ARG A 32 -7.62 -9.09 3.19
N LEU A 33 -7.51 -7.77 3.09
CA LEU A 33 -7.76 -6.84 4.19
C LEU A 33 -9.26 -6.64 4.46
N ALA A 34 -10.10 -6.76 3.43
CA ALA A 34 -11.56 -6.79 3.60
C ALA A 34 -12.02 -7.99 4.45
N ASP A 35 -11.31 -9.11 4.38
CA ASP A 35 -11.60 -10.30 5.20
C ASP A 35 -11.25 -10.12 6.70
N TYR A 36 -10.39 -9.16 7.05
CA TYR A 36 -9.94 -8.92 8.43
C TYR A 36 -10.83 -7.94 9.23
N GLU A 37 -11.96 -7.49 8.68
CA GLU A 37 -12.88 -6.52 9.33
C GLU A 37 -12.18 -5.24 9.85
N PHE A 38 -11.08 -4.81 9.24
CA PHE A 38 -10.48 -3.52 9.58
C PHE A 38 -11.48 -2.40 9.21
N GLU A 39 -11.99 -1.69 10.23
CA GLU A 39 -13.05 -0.67 10.09
C GLU A 39 -12.64 0.50 9.16
N ASP A 40 -11.33 0.74 9.04
CA ASP A 40 -10.71 1.72 8.16
C ASP A 40 -9.74 1.00 7.21
N ILE A 41 -9.85 1.30 5.92
CA ILE A 41 -9.08 0.61 4.90
C ILE A 41 -7.59 0.73 5.13
N ALA A 42 -6.90 -0.38 4.85
CA ALA A 42 -5.46 -0.46 4.88
C ALA A 42 -4.82 0.76 4.21
N ALA A 43 -3.98 1.45 4.96
CA ALA A 43 -3.37 2.67 4.51
C ALA A 43 -2.43 2.36 3.33
N ILE A 44 -2.77 2.83 2.13
CA ILE A 44 -1.91 2.66 0.97
C ILE A 44 -0.98 3.86 0.89
N ALA A 45 0.33 3.62 0.84
CA ALA A 45 1.32 4.65 0.55
C ALA A 45 1.98 4.40 -0.80
N ILE A 46 2.05 5.44 -1.63
CA ILE A 46 2.77 5.39 -2.90
C ILE A 46 3.92 6.39 -2.88
N CYS A 47 5.12 5.84 -2.96
CA CYS A 47 6.40 6.49 -2.79
C CYS A 47 7.09 6.68 -4.16
N GLU A 48 7.48 7.92 -4.47
CA GLU A 48 8.28 8.21 -5.65
C GLU A 48 9.78 8.19 -5.28
N GLY A 49 10.46 7.07 -5.56
CA GLY A 49 11.93 6.89 -5.60
C GLY A 49 12.73 7.12 -4.31
N ARG A 50 12.51 8.23 -3.60
CA ARG A 50 13.27 8.65 -2.40
C ARG A 50 12.47 8.61 -1.11
N GLU A 51 11.16 8.40 -1.19
CA GLU A 51 10.29 8.25 -0.02
C GLU A 51 10.41 6.82 0.53
N THR A 52 10.44 6.68 1.86
CA THR A 52 10.69 5.38 2.53
C THR A 52 9.60 5.07 3.56
N PRO A 53 9.35 3.79 3.89
CA PRO A 53 8.45 3.42 4.98
C PRO A 53 8.78 4.12 6.32
N ALA A 54 10.06 4.36 6.59
CA ALA A 54 10.52 5.10 7.77
C ALA A 54 9.98 6.54 7.83
N SER A 55 9.74 7.19 6.67
CA SER A 55 9.14 8.53 6.61
C SER A 55 7.67 8.55 7.06
N LEU A 56 7.01 7.38 7.06
CA LEU A 56 5.65 7.17 7.58
C LEU A 56 5.65 6.73 9.04
N GLY A 57 6.82 6.65 9.69
CA GLY A 57 6.96 6.13 11.05
C GLY A 57 6.91 4.60 11.14
N LEU A 58 6.99 3.88 10.02
CA LEU A 58 7.03 2.42 10.01
C LEU A 58 8.48 1.94 10.13
N ASP A 59 8.68 0.81 10.83
CA ASP A 59 9.96 0.11 10.80
C ASP A 59 10.17 -0.47 9.39
N PRO A 60 11.18 -0.04 8.62
CA PRO A 60 11.38 -0.46 7.23
C PRO A 60 11.70 -1.95 7.08
N TYR A 61 12.01 -2.66 8.18
CA TYR A 61 12.34 -4.08 8.18
C TYR A 61 11.23 -4.97 8.73
N ALA A 62 10.13 -4.39 9.25
CA ALA A 62 9.04 -5.12 9.88
C ALA A 62 7.84 -5.35 8.94
N PHE A 63 8.09 -5.71 7.67
CA PHE A 63 7.02 -6.08 6.73
C PHE A 63 6.66 -7.56 6.85
N GLU A 64 5.39 -7.89 6.64
CA GLU A 64 4.91 -9.27 6.53
C GLU A 64 5.26 -9.86 5.16
N PHE A 65 5.23 -9.01 4.14
CA PHE A 65 5.41 -9.40 2.75
C PHE A 65 6.12 -8.32 1.95
N GLN A 66 6.97 -8.73 1.01
CA GLN A 66 7.64 -7.86 0.05
C GLN A 66 7.79 -8.60 -1.29
N ASP A 67 7.53 -7.90 -2.38
CA ASP A 67 7.80 -8.40 -3.74
C ASP A 67 8.23 -7.27 -4.69
N ASP A 68 9.00 -7.63 -5.72
CA ASP A 68 9.42 -6.73 -6.77
C ASP A 68 8.63 -7.01 -8.05
N HIS A 69 8.02 -5.97 -8.61
CA HIS A 69 7.23 -5.99 -9.84
C HIS A 69 7.96 -5.26 -10.97
N PRO A 70 9.07 -5.81 -11.51
CA PRO A 70 9.92 -5.11 -12.47
C PRO A 70 9.22 -4.76 -13.79
N VAL A 71 8.15 -5.47 -14.16
CA VAL A 71 7.38 -5.22 -15.39
C VAL A 71 6.60 -3.89 -15.31
N VAL A 72 6.07 -3.56 -14.13
CA VAL A 72 5.34 -2.31 -13.85
C VAL A 72 6.21 -1.27 -13.13
N GLY A 73 7.43 -1.65 -12.72
CA GLY A 73 8.43 -0.75 -12.14
C GLY A 73 8.13 -0.34 -10.70
N PHE A 74 7.57 -1.26 -9.90
CA PHE A 74 7.27 -1.02 -8.49
C PHE A 74 7.82 -2.13 -7.59
N ARG A 75 8.15 -1.78 -6.36
CA ARG A 75 8.31 -2.70 -5.22
C ARG A 75 7.10 -2.55 -4.32
N GLU A 76 6.53 -3.68 -3.91
CA GLU A 76 5.49 -3.72 -2.89
C GLU A 76 6.04 -4.18 -1.55
N GLN A 77 5.56 -3.54 -0.48
CA GLN A 77 5.85 -3.93 0.90
C GLN A 77 4.56 -3.82 1.71
N VAL A 78 4.15 -4.91 2.35
CA VAL A 78 2.94 -4.95 3.18
C VAL A 78 3.34 -5.04 4.64
N PHE A 79 2.95 -4.05 5.43
CA PHE A 79 3.17 -4.00 6.87
C PHE A 79 1.82 -4.17 7.56
N VAL A 80 1.63 -5.23 8.34
CA VAL A 80 0.46 -5.34 9.21
C VAL A 80 0.87 -4.87 10.60
N THR A 81 0.43 -3.68 11.02
CA THR A 81 0.81 -3.10 12.32
C THR A 81 -0.27 -3.35 13.36
N ASP A 82 0.10 -3.87 14.54
CA ASP A 82 -0.87 -4.28 15.56
C ASP A 82 -1.43 -3.13 16.43
N GLN A 83 -0.83 -1.94 16.40
CA GLN A 83 -1.13 -0.88 17.40
C GLN A 83 -2.20 0.13 16.98
N SER A 84 -2.39 0.33 15.67
CA SER A 84 -3.36 1.29 15.12
C SER A 84 -4.49 0.61 14.36
N GLY A 85 -4.49 -0.73 14.25
CA GLY A 85 -5.48 -1.49 13.50
C GLY A 85 -5.44 -1.27 11.99
N CYS A 86 -4.39 -0.63 11.45
CA CYS A 86 -4.22 -0.45 10.01
C CYS A 86 -3.12 -1.37 9.48
N GLY A 87 -3.44 -2.11 8.42
CA GLY A 87 -2.43 -2.63 7.49
C GLY A 87 -1.92 -1.50 6.59
N TRP A 88 -0.66 -1.52 6.21
CA TRP A 88 -0.07 -0.62 5.22
C TRP A 88 0.35 -1.40 3.99
N ILE A 89 -0.05 -0.91 2.82
CA ILE A 89 0.46 -1.40 1.53
C ILE A 89 1.30 -0.27 0.94
N ILE A 90 2.61 -0.49 0.83
CA ILE A 90 3.55 0.50 0.32
C ILE A 90 4.02 0.10 -1.06
N LEU A 91 3.84 0.99 -2.03
CA LEU A 91 4.40 0.87 -3.37
C LEU A 91 5.49 1.90 -3.59
N SER A 92 6.68 1.45 -3.93
CA SER A 92 7.81 2.32 -4.26
C SER A 92 8.22 2.12 -5.72
N ARG A 93 8.40 3.20 -6.49
CA ARG A 93 8.98 3.09 -7.84
C ARG A 93 10.40 2.51 -7.77
N LEU A 94 10.71 1.56 -8.66
CA LEU A 94 12.05 0.96 -8.86
C LEU A 94 12.95 1.85 -9.75
#